data_AF-A0A7G8GWV8-F1
#
_entry.id   AF-A0A7G8GWV8-F1
#
_cell.length_a   1.000
_cell.length_b   1.000
_cell.length_c   1.000
_cell.angle_alpha   90.00
_cell.angle_beta   90.00
_cell.angle_gamma   90.00
#
_symmetry.space_group_name_H-M   'P 1'
#
loop_
_entity.id
_entity.type
_entity.pdbx_description
1 polymer ?
#
loop_
_entity_poly.entity_id
_entity_poly.type
_entity_poly.pdbx_seq_one_letter_code
_entity_poly.pdbx_strand_id
1 'polypeptide(L)'
;MPSPRRILLLLASIVGAALVGWVAAASMAPETRARSTRQAEDLQVELLMQQLQNQEEVSEAKRGLLLERLVTLERLQEAEVVLQPLLSGRSTPRELTLFKADLQRRNGQPEAARRSLQHLLRLHPNDLEVLQLLVLLDQKQGRQRQVTAELTARFKGLEPGQRLEIGLLLADLLRQSGSDQTAMRLYGQLATENKTDARPLLALALLRQEQGNSEAVQTLLKQARERRNANGRIDPLIDVVAAQLGLSAARSTGSEPSSATASLEGSDRP
;
A
#
# COMPACT_ATOMS: atom_id res chain seq x y z
N MET A 1 -16.39 -9.89 26.72
CA MET A 1 -15.37 -10.12 25.67
C MET A 1 -15.66 -9.21 24.48
N PRO A 2 -15.00 -8.05 24.34
CA PRO A 2 -15.26 -7.17 23.20
C PRO A 2 -14.40 -7.60 22.00
N SER A 3 -15.00 -7.49 20.80
CA SER A 3 -14.50 -8.02 19.54
C SER A 3 -13.31 -7.25 18.94
N PRO A 4 -12.37 -7.93 18.24
CA PRO A 4 -11.16 -7.35 17.62
C PRO A 4 -11.40 -6.39 16.44
N ARG A 5 -12.67 -6.12 16.08
CA ARG A 5 -13.02 -5.35 14.87
C ARG A 5 -12.74 -3.85 14.94
N ARG A 6 -12.54 -3.26 16.13
CA ARG A 6 -12.38 -1.80 16.27
C ARG A 6 -10.94 -1.31 16.03
N ILE A 7 -9.93 -2.16 16.19
CA ILE A 7 -8.53 -1.82 15.89
C ILE A 7 -8.28 -1.76 14.37
N LEU A 8 -9.14 -2.42 13.58
CA LEU A 8 -9.02 -2.54 12.13
C LEU A 8 -9.31 -1.25 11.34
N LEU A 9 -9.91 -0.23 11.96
CA LEU A 9 -10.25 1.03 11.27
C LEU A 9 -9.10 2.05 11.20
N LEU A 10 -7.93 1.76 11.78
CA LEU A 10 -6.81 2.71 11.84
C LEU A 10 -5.85 2.65 10.63
N LEU A 11 -6.13 1.82 9.62
CA LEU A 11 -5.26 1.64 8.42
C LEU A 11 -5.72 2.40 7.16
N ALA A 12 -6.53 3.45 7.30
CA ALA A 12 -6.93 4.28 6.16
C ALA A 12 -6.03 5.52 6.03
N SER A 13 -4.91 5.38 5.31
CA SER A 13 -4.22 6.53 4.70
C SER A 13 -4.40 6.44 3.19
N ILE A 14 -5.37 7.18 2.65
CA ILE A 14 -5.55 7.36 1.21
C ILE A 14 -5.05 8.76 0.83
N VAL A 15 -3.87 8.75 0.22
CA VAL A 15 -3.49 9.38 -1.05
C VAL A 15 -4.37 10.54 -1.56
N GLY A 16 -3.77 11.74 -1.62
CA GLY A 16 -3.61 12.53 -2.86
C GLY A 16 -4.85 13.02 -3.63
N ALA A 17 -5.18 14.29 -3.42
CA ALA A 17 -5.72 15.31 -4.34
C ALA A 17 -6.32 14.89 -5.70
N ALA A 18 -7.60 15.19 -5.89
CA ALA A 18 -8.10 16.16 -6.88
C ALA A 18 -9.63 15.99 -7.03
N LEU A 19 -10.41 17.00 -6.61
CA LEU A 19 -11.71 17.40 -7.18
C LEU A 19 -12.15 18.66 -6.43
N VAL A 20 -11.74 19.83 -6.92
CA VAL A 20 -12.26 21.12 -6.46
C VAL A 20 -13.52 21.41 -7.26
N GLY A 21 -14.66 21.35 -6.58
CA GLY A 21 -15.95 21.77 -7.08
C GLY A 21 -16.99 21.61 -5.99
N TRP A 22 -17.37 22.75 -5.37
CA TRP A 22 -18.41 22.93 -4.34
C TRP A 22 -18.08 22.55 -2.90
N VAL A 23 -17.41 23.43 -2.14
CA VAL A 23 -17.75 23.68 -0.73
C VAL A 23 -17.46 25.16 -0.37
N ALA A 24 -18.29 26.09 -0.85
CA ALA A 24 -18.23 27.50 -0.43
C ALA A 24 -19.19 27.83 0.74
N ALA A 25 -19.56 26.84 1.56
CA ALA A 25 -20.43 27.04 2.73
C ALA A 25 -19.93 26.38 4.04
N ALA A 26 -18.76 25.71 4.03
CA ALA A 26 -18.18 25.11 5.25
C ALA A 26 -17.01 25.91 5.84
N SER A 27 -16.52 26.96 5.15
CA SER A 27 -15.40 27.80 5.62
C SER A 27 -15.81 28.87 6.64
N MET A 28 -17.09 28.91 7.06
CA MET A 28 -17.59 29.82 8.10
C MET A 28 -18.22 29.07 9.29
N ALA A 29 -17.73 27.87 9.61
CA ALA A 29 -17.89 27.36 10.97
C ALA A 29 -16.92 28.13 11.89
N PRO A 30 -17.39 28.75 12.99
CA PRO A 30 -16.54 29.63 13.78
C PRO A 30 -15.39 28.81 14.41
N GLU A 31 -14.16 29.25 14.14
CA GLU A 31 -12.89 28.75 14.73
C GLU A 31 -12.97 28.50 16.25
N THR A 32 -13.86 29.21 16.94
CA THR A 32 -14.11 29.08 18.38
C THR A 32 -14.66 27.71 18.79
N ARG A 33 -15.53 27.07 17.98
CA ARG A 33 -16.05 25.72 18.29
C ARG A 33 -15.02 24.63 18.09
N ALA A 34 -14.18 24.74 17.06
CA ALA A 34 -13.10 23.80 16.82
C ALA A 34 -12.02 23.89 17.93
N ARG A 35 -11.71 25.12 18.37
CA ARG A 35 -10.75 25.37 19.45
C ARG A 35 -11.26 24.91 20.82
N SER A 36 -12.54 25.13 21.14
CA SER A 36 -13.13 24.66 22.41
C SER A 36 -13.23 23.14 22.47
N THR A 37 -13.53 22.48 21.34
CA THR A 37 -13.57 21.02 21.25
C THR A 37 -12.19 20.41 21.48
N ARG A 38 -11.13 20.96 20.85
CA ARG A 38 -9.75 20.51 21.09
C ARG A 38 -9.32 20.67 22.55
N GLN A 39 -9.63 21.80 23.18
CA GLN A 39 -9.31 22.03 24.59
C GLN A 39 -10.02 21.03 25.53
N ALA A 40 -11.28 20.72 25.26
CA ALA A 40 -12.02 19.72 26.03
C ALA A 40 -11.43 18.31 25.86
N GLU A 41 -10.98 17.97 24.65
CA GLU A 41 -10.31 16.71 24.35
C GLU A 41 -8.95 16.59 25.03
N ASP A 42 -8.15 17.66 25.04
CA ASP A 42 -6.85 17.70 25.72
C ASP A 42 -7.01 17.52 27.25
N LEU A 43 -7.98 18.20 27.87
CA LEU A 43 -8.28 18.04 29.30
C LEU A 43 -8.69 16.60 29.64
N GLN A 44 -9.48 15.97 28.76
CA GLN A 44 -9.90 14.58 28.95
C GLN A 44 -8.72 13.61 28.86
N VAL A 45 -7.77 13.85 27.94
CA VAL A 45 -6.52 13.10 27.84
C VAL A 45 -5.70 13.25 29.11
N GLU A 46 -5.51 14.49 29.58
CA GLU A 46 -4.72 14.77 30.79
C GLU A 46 -5.30 14.08 32.02
N LEU A 47 -6.62 14.13 32.22
CA LEU A 47 -7.29 13.47 33.34
C LEU A 47 -7.08 11.95 33.28
N LEU A 48 -7.29 11.33 32.12
CA LEU A 48 -7.10 9.88 31.96
C LEU A 48 -5.63 9.47 32.14
N MET A 49 -4.68 10.31 31.68
CA MET A 49 -3.25 10.10 31.91
C MET A 49 -2.89 10.19 33.40
N GLN A 50 -3.47 11.14 34.13
CA GLN A 50 -3.27 11.26 35.58
C GLN A 50 -3.81 10.05 36.34
N GLN A 51 -4.98 9.54 35.95
CA GLN A 51 -5.53 8.29 36.53
C GLN A 51 -4.60 7.10 36.31
N LEU A 52 -4.02 6.97 35.11
CA LEU A 52 -3.03 5.93 34.82
C LEU A 52 -1.76 6.07 35.66
N GLN A 53 -1.27 7.30 35.86
CA GLN A 53 -0.09 7.57 36.69
C GLN A 53 -0.33 7.24 38.17
N ASN A 54 -1.54 7.52 38.67
CA ASN A 54 -1.97 7.20 40.03
C ASN A 54 -2.26 5.71 40.26
N GLN A 55 -1.98 4.85 39.26
CA GLN A 55 -2.25 3.41 39.28
C GLN A 55 -3.74 3.07 39.52
N GLU A 56 -4.65 3.97 39.19
CA GLU A 56 -6.07 3.66 39.21
C GLU A 56 -6.40 2.61 38.14
N GLU A 57 -7.35 1.71 38.43
CA GLU A 57 -7.81 0.71 37.46
C GLU A 57 -8.58 1.39 36.31
N VAL A 58 -7.84 1.82 35.29
CA VAL A 58 -8.42 2.28 34.03
C VAL A 58 -8.75 1.06 33.18
N SER A 59 -10.06 0.83 32.98
CA SER A 59 -10.57 -0.24 32.12
C SER A 59 -9.92 -0.23 30.74
N GLU A 60 -9.71 -1.41 30.15
CA GLU A 60 -9.19 -1.60 28.78
C GLU A 60 -9.90 -0.74 27.73
N ALA A 61 -11.23 -0.59 27.83
CA ALA A 61 -12.00 0.25 26.92
C ALA A 61 -11.61 1.74 26.98
N LYS A 62 -11.38 2.26 28.20
CA LYS A 62 -10.90 3.64 28.40
C LYS A 62 -9.47 3.82 27.88
N ARG A 63 -8.59 2.81 28.05
CA ARG A 63 -7.24 2.83 27.48
C ARG A 63 -7.26 2.87 25.95
N GLY A 64 -8.15 2.09 25.33
CA GLY A 64 -8.34 2.11 23.87
C GLY A 64 -8.76 3.49 23.34
N LEU A 65 -9.75 4.14 24.00
CA LEU A 65 -10.18 5.49 23.64
C LEU A 65 -9.05 6.53 23.84
N LEU A 66 -8.28 6.40 24.92
CA LEU A 66 -7.13 7.27 25.17
C LEU A 66 -6.07 7.12 24.09
N LEU A 67 -5.76 5.88 23.67
CA LEU A 67 -4.82 5.62 22.57
C LEU A 67 -5.28 6.24 21.26
N GLU A 68 -6.55 6.06 20.89
CA GLU A 68 -7.13 6.64 19.69
C GLU A 68 -7.01 8.18 19.70
N ARG A 69 -7.31 8.79 20.85
CA ARG A 69 -7.20 10.24 21.02
C ARG A 69 -5.77 10.73 20.91
N LEU A 70 -4.84 10.10 21.62
CA LEU A 70 -3.42 10.46 21.60
C LEU A 70 -2.82 10.35 20.19
N VAL A 71 -3.17 9.29 19.45
CA VAL A 71 -2.74 9.13 18.06
C VAL A 71 -3.31 10.20 17.14
N THR A 72 -4.57 10.58 17.35
CA THR A 72 -5.24 11.65 16.57
C THR A 72 -4.62 13.02 16.84
N LEU A 73 -4.18 13.26 18.08
CA LEU A 73 -3.51 14.48 18.50
C LEU A 73 -1.99 14.49 18.19
N GLU A 74 -1.46 13.46 17.52
CA GLU A 74 -0.03 13.27 17.26
C GLU A 74 0.84 13.24 18.54
N ARG A 75 0.26 12.90 19.70
CA ARG A 75 0.95 12.71 21.00
C ARG A 75 1.51 11.29 21.09
N LEU A 76 2.39 10.97 20.15
CA LEU A 76 2.82 9.59 19.87
C LEU A 76 3.64 8.95 21.00
N GLN A 77 4.46 9.72 21.70
CA GLN A 77 5.24 9.21 22.83
C GLN A 77 4.33 8.76 23.97
N GLU A 78 3.30 9.55 24.28
CA GLU A 78 2.31 9.20 25.31
C GLU A 78 1.47 7.99 24.89
N ALA A 79 1.10 7.90 23.61
CA ALA A 79 0.43 6.72 23.08
C ALA A 79 1.28 5.45 23.27
N GLU A 80 2.62 5.54 23.14
CA GLU A 80 3.51 4.40 23.31
C GLU A 80 3.54 3.92 24.77
N VAL A 81 3.50 4.86 25.72
CA VAL A 81 3.38 4.57 27.16
C VAL A 81 2.05 3.88 27.48
N VAL A 82 0.93 4.40 26.94
CA VAL A 82 -0.40 3.81 27.19
C VAL A 82 -0.53 2.42 26.56
N LEU A 83 0.16 2.17 25.45
CA LEU A 83 0.14 0.87 24.76
C LEU A 83 0.90 -0.21 25.53
N GLN A 84 1.96 0.15 26.27
CA GLN A 84 2.90 -0.81 26.84
C GLN A 84 2.27 -1.88 27.76
N PRO A 85 1.36 -1.53 28.69
CA PRO A 85 0.67 -2.53 29.52
C PRO A 85 -0.17 -3.53 28.71
N LEU A 86 -0.73 -3.10 27.56
CA LEU A 86 -1.54 -3.95 26.67
C LEU A 86 -0.71 -5.03 25.98
N LEU A 87 0.61 -4.80 25.87
CA LEU A 87 1.55 -5.73 25.26
C LEU A 87 2.07 -6.77 26.26
N SER A 88 2.00 -6.49 27.56
CA SER A 88 2.55 -7.33 28.64
C SER A 88 1.70 -8.57 28.98
N GLY A 89 0.58 -8.79 28.28
CA GLY A 89 -0.23 -10.00 28.43
C GLY A 89 0.50 -11.28 28.00
N ARG A 90 -0.03 -12.45 28.37
CA ARG A 90 0.57 -13.78 28.06
C ARG A 90 0.82 -14.02 26.57
N SER A 91 0.03 -13.40 25.69
CA SER A 91 0.23 -13.42 24.24
C SER A 91 -0.22 -12.08 23.69
N THR A 92 0.68 -11.37 23.03
CA THR A 92 0.36 -10.11 22.36
C THR A 92 -0.34 -10.40 21.03
N PRO A 93 -1.56 -9.90 20.79
CA PRO A 93 -2.21 -9.99 19.49
C PRO A 93 -1.34 -9.40 18.37
N ARG A 94 -1.45 -9.99 17.17
CA ARG A 94 -0.77 -9.52 15.96
C ARG A 94 -1.03 -8.04 15.72
N GLU A 95 -2.30 -7.63 15.83
CA GLU A 95 -2.78 -6.28 15.55
C GLU A 95 -2.18 -5.26 16.52
N LEU A 96 -2.03 -5.62 17.80
CA LEU A 96 -1.39 -4.74 18.78
C LEU A 96 0.11 -4.58 18.52
N THR A 97 0.78 -5.63 18.04
CA THR A 97 2.20 -5.54 17.66
C THR A 97 2.39 -4.74 16.36
N LEU A 98 1.47 -4.85 15.40
CA LEU A 98 1.43 -4.01 14.20
C LEU A 98 1.22 -2.54 14.56
N PHE A 99 0.27 -2.27 15.43
CA PHE A 99 0.00 -0.92 15.91
C PHE A 99 1.22 -0.32 16.63
N LYS A 100 1.91 -1.10 17.46
CA LYS A 100 3.20 -0.70 18.04
C LYS A 100 4.22 -0.34 16.96
N ALA A 101 4.37 -1.16 15.92
CA ALA A 101 5.34 -0.90 14.86
C ALA A 101 5.03 0.39 14.09
N ASP A 102 3.76 0.67 13.81
CA ASP A 102 3.36 1.93 13.18
C ASP A 102 3.63 3.14 14.09
N LEU A 103 3.30 3.02 15.37
CA LEU A 103 3.55 4.07 16.35
C LEU A 103 5.04 4.39 16.46
N GLN A 104 5.88 3.37 16.56
CA GLN A 104 7.35 3.52 16.56
C GLN A 104 7.86 4.20 15.29
N ARG A 105 7.32 3.83 14.12
CA ARG A 105 7.69 4.45 12.84
C ARG A 105 7.33 5.94 12.82
N ARG A 106 6.13 6.30 13.27
CA ARG A 106 5.67 7.69 13.33
C ARG A 106 6.40 8.51 14.38
N ASN A 107 6.81 7.86 15.47
CA ASN A 107 7.59 8.45 16.56
C ASN A 107 9.10 8.61 16.23
N GLY A 108 9.50 8.44 14.97
CA GLY A 108 10.91 8.59 14.56
C GLY A 108 11.83 7.46 15.03
N GLN A 109 11.29 6.29 15.37
CA GLN A 109 12.03 5.11 15.83
C GLN A 109 12.00 3.97 14.79
N PRO A 110 12.57 4.16 13.58
CA PRO A 110 12.47 3.18 12.49
C PRO A 110 13.10 1.83 12.84
N GLU A 111 14.18 1.79 13.62
CA GLU A 111 14.81 0.53 14.03
C GLU A 111 13.98 -0.24 15.07
N ALA A 112 13.23 0.47 15.93
CA ALA A 112 12.30 -0.16 16.84
C ALA A 112 11.11 -0.76 16.06
N ALA A 113 10.54 0.01 15.13
CA ALA A 113 9.48 -0.45 14.23
C ALA A 113 9.91 -1.69 13.44
N ARG A 114 11.12 -1.67 12.86
CA ARG A 114 11.69 -2.80 12.13
C ARG A 114 11.77 -4.07 12.99
N ARG A 115 12.28 -3.96 14.22
CA ARG A 115 12.33 -5.11 15.15
C ARG A 115 10.94 -5.66 15.48
N SER A 116 9.95 -4.80 15.66
CA SER A 116 8.56 -5.20 15.89
C SER A 116 7.98 -5.95 14.67
N LEU A 117 8.19 -5.46 13.45
CA LEU A 117 7.78 -6.14 12.22
C LEU A 117 8.50 -7.48 12.01
N GLN A 118 9.81 -7.53 12.28
CA GLN A 118 10.56 -8.79 12.21
C GLN A 118 10.11 -9.81 13.24
N HIS A 119 9.72 -9.36 14.44
CA HIS A 119 9.11 -10.24 15.43
C HIS A 119 7.79 -10.83 14.91
N LEU A 120 6.92 -10.01 14.32
CA LEU A 120 5.70 -10.48 13.66
C LEU A 120 6.00 -11.50 12.57
N LEU A 121 6.99 -11.26 11.71
CA LEU A 121 7.37 -12.21 10.65
C LEU A 121 7.98 -13.51 11.17
N ARG A 122 8.49 -13.56 12.41
CA ARG A 122 8.91 -14.84 13.00
C ARG A 122 7.71 -15.68 13.41
N LEU A 123 6.63 -15.04 13.85
CA LEU A 123 5.38 -15.70 14.24
C LEU A 123 4.50 -16.02 13.03
N HIS A 124 4.52 -15.15 12.03
CA HIS A 124 3.73 -15.24 10.80
C HIS A 124 4.63 -15.01 9.57
N PRO A 125 5.40 -16.03 9.12
CA PRO A 125 6.43 -15.87 8.09
C PRO A 125 5.97 -15.33 6.73
N ASN A 126 4.70 -15.58 6.37
CA ASN A 126 4.11 -15.25 5.07
C ASN A 126 3.04 -14.15 5.18
N ASP A 127 3.12 -13.34 6.24
CA ASP A 127 2.21 -12.22 6.45
C ASP A 127 2.51 -11.09 5.47
N LEU A 128 1.66 -10.96 4.44
CA LEU A 128 1.87 -10.02 3.34
C LEU A 128 1.86 -8.56 3.81
N GLU A 129 0.96 -8.20 4.71
CA GLU A 129 0.84 -6.83 5.23
C GLU A 129 2.12 -6.43 5.98
N VAL A 130 2.61 -7.33 6.85
CA VAL A 130 3.85 -7.08 7.61
C VAL A 130 5.06 -6.99 6.68
N LEU A 131 5.13 -7.84 5.64
CA LEU A 131 6.19 -7.77 4.62
C LEU A 131 6.17 -6.44 3.87
N GLN A 132 4.99 -5.98 3.43
CA GLN A 132 4.84 -4.70 2.72
C GLN A 132 5.27 -3.51 3.59
N LEU A 133 4.87 -3.50 4.87
CA LEU A 133 5.28 -2.47 5.82
C LEU A 133 6.80 -2.47 6.05
N LEU A 134 7.41 -3.66 6.15
CA LEU A 134 8.86 -3.78 6.31
C LEU A 134 9.61 -3.26 5.07
N VAL A 135 9.13 -3.57 3.86
CA VAL A 135 9.68 -3.05 2.61
C VAL A 135 9.60 -1.53 2.57
N LEU A 136 8.41 -0.97 2.83
CA LEU A 136 8.21 0.49 2.83
C LEU A 136 9.12 1.18 3.83
N LEU A 137 9.27 0.59 5.03
CA LEU A 137 10.16 1.10 6.07
C LEU A 137 11.61 1.09 5.61
N ASP A 138 12.10 -0.05 5.11
CA ASP A 138 13.50 -0.20 4.69
C ASP A 138 13.83 0.65 3.44
N GLN A 139 12.88 0.85 2.53
CA GLN A 139 13.03 1.79 1.41
C GLN A 139 13.22 3.24 1.90
N LYS A 140 12.38 3.70 2.83
CA LYS A 140 12.51 5.05 3.42
C LYS A 140 13.84 5.26 4.15
N GLN A 141 14.45 4.18 4.62
CA GLN A 141 15.74 4.19 5.33
C GLN A 141 16.94 3.93 4.40
N GLY A 142 16.74 3.86 3.08
CA GLY A 142 17.82 3.61 2.11
C GLY A 142 18.36 2.18 2.12
N ARG A 143 17.69 1.24 2.77
CA ARG A 143 18.09 -0.18 2.90
C ARG A 143 17.55 -1.07 1.78
N GLN A 144 17.29 -0.49 0.60
CA GLN A 144 16.68 -1.20 -0.53
C GLN A 144 17.44 -2.48 -0.91
N ARG A 145 18.78 -2.44 -0.96
CA ARG A 145 19.59 -3.64 -1.30
C ARG A 145 19.38 -4.79 -0.32
N GLN A 146 19.32 -4.48 0.98
CA GLN A 146 19.14 -5.47 2.02
C GLN A 146 17.76 -6.12 1.91
N VAL A 147 16.70 -5.32 1.80
CA VAL A 147 15.35 -5.86 1.74
C VAL A 147 15.08 -6.63 0.44
N THR A 148 15.67 -6.22 -0.69
CA THR A 148 15.64 -7.02 -1.94
C THR A 148 16.30 -8.38 -1.75
N ALA A 149 17.46 -8.44 -1.08
CA ALA A 149 18.15 -9.70 -0.82
C ALA A 149 17.34 -10.62 0.11
N GLU A 150 16.77 -10.07 1.18
CA GLU A 150 15.92 -10.81 2.12
C GLU A 150 14.67 -11.38 1.42
N LEU A 151 13.98 -10.58 0.60
CA LEU A 151 12.83 -11.06 -0.19
C LEU A 151 13.23 -12.09 -1.25
N THR A 152 14.39 -11.93 -1.89
CA THR A 152 14.91 -12.90 -2.87
C THR A 152 15.17 -14.25 -2.21
N ALA A 153 15.76 -14.26 -1.01
CA ALA A 153 15.98 -15.49 -0.25
C ALA A 153 14.66 -16.19 0.11
N ARG A 154 13.67 -15.42 0.59
CA ARG A 154 12.32 -15.94 0.88
C ARG A 154 11.63 -16.50 -0.36
N PHE A 155 11.68 -15.77 -1.47
CA PHE A 155 11.09 -16.20 -2.75
C PHE A 155 11.69 -17.53 -3.25
N LYS A 156 13.01 -17.69 -3.11
CA LYS A 156 13.70 -18.94 -3.49
C LYS A 156 13.40 -20.11 -2.55
N GLY A 157 13.06 -19.83 -1.29
CA GLY A 157 12.69 -20.85 -0.30
C GLY A 157 11.24 -21.32 -0.39
N LEU A 158 10.43 -20.75 -1.29
CA LEU A 158 9.04 -21.15 -1.50
C LEU A 158 8.86 -21.87 -2.83
N GLU A 159 7.94 -22.83 -2.84
CA GLU A 159 7.60 -23.61 -4.03
C GLU A 159 6.90 -22.76 -5.11
N PRO A 160 7.04 -23.14 -6.40
CA PRO A 160 6.27 -22.54 -7.48
C PRO A 160 4.77 -22.54 -7.20
N GLY A 161 4.09 -21.43 -7.46
CA GLY A 161 2.65 -21.26 -7.19
C GLY A 161 2.30 -20.85 -5.75
N GLN A 162 3.18 -21.07 -4.76
CA GLN A 162 2.97 -20.58 -3.38
C GLN A 162 3.64 -19.22 -3.12
N ARG A 163 4.53 -18.81 -4.02
CA ARG A 163 5.37 -17.61 -3.89
C ARG A 163 4.84 -16.37 -4.60
N LEU A 164 3.57 -16.38 -5.00
CA LEU A 164 2.96 -15.30 -5.79
C LEU A 164 3.08 -13.94 -5.10
N GLU A 165 2.59 -13.83 -3.86
CA GLU A 165 2.53 -12.55 -3.15
C GLU A 165 3.92 -11.97 -2.89
N ILE A 166 4.86 -12.80 -2.44
CA ILE A 166 6.26 -12.39 -2.22
C ILE A 166 6.93 -12.03 -3.54
N GLY A 167 6.66 -12.78 -4.61
CA GLY A 167 7.21 -12.53 -5.94
C GLY A 167 6.71 -11.21 -6.53
N LEU A 168 5.43 -10.88 -6.38
CA LEU A 168 4.88 -9.59 -6.83
C LEU A 168 5.58 -8.43 -6.09
N LEU A 169 5.69 -8.53 -4.76
CA LEU A 169 6.38 -7.52 -3.95
C LEU A 169 7.86 -7.36 -4.34
N LEU A 170 8.56 -8.47 -4.60
CA LEU A 170 9.95 -8.46 -5.04
C LEU A 170 10.10 -7.84 -6.44
N ALA A 171 9.21 -8.18 -7.37
CA ALA A 171 9.24 -7.63 -8.72
C ALA A 171 8.97 -6.11 -8.73
N ASP A 172 8.03 -5.63 -7.91
CA ASP A 172 7.78 -4.19 -7.74
C ASP A 172 9.00 -3.47 -7.16
N LEU A 173 9.65 -4.06 -6.17
CA LEU A 173 10.88 -3.52 -5.57
C LEU A 173 12.03 -3.46 -6.58
N LEU A 174 12.15 -4.47 -7.46
CA LEU A 174 13.12 -4.50 -8.55
C LEU A 174 12.82 -3.43 -9.59
N ARG A 175 11.56 -3.25 -9.99
CA ARG A 175 11.13 -2.19 -10.91
C ARG A 175 11.47 -0.81 -10.36
N GLN A 176 11.13 -0.54 -9.10
CA GLN A 176 11.45 0.72 -8.44
C GLN A 176 12.96 0.98 -8.30
N SER A 177 13.79 -0.07 -8.37
CA SER A 177 15.26 0.06 -8.39
C SER A 177 15.85 0.27 -9.80
N GLY A 178 15.02 0.36 -10.84
CA GLY A 178 15.43 0.45 -12.25
C GLY A 178 15.84 -0.91 -12.86
N SER A 179 15.57 -2.03 -12.17
CA SER A 179 15.90 -3.38 -12.66
C SER A 179 14.76 -3.98 -13.48
N ASP A 180 14.22 -3.22 -14.43
CA ASP A 180 12.99 -3.53 -15.17
C ASP A 180 13.03 -4.87 -15.89
N GLN A 181 14.15 -5.21 -16.52
CA GLN A 181 14.30 -6.51 -17.21
C GLN A 181 14.18 -7.69 -16.25
N THR A 182 14.67 -7.54 -15.01
CA THR A 182 14.57 -8.58 -13.98
C THR A 182 13.15 -8.63 -13.42
N ALA A 183 12.52 -7.48 -13.19
CA ALA A 183 11.11 -7.41 -12.79
C ALA A 183 10.19 -8.07 -13.83
N MET A 184 10.36 -7.78 -15.12
CA MET A 184 9.60 -8.42 -16.20
C MET A 184 9.76 -9.93 -16.22
N ARG A 185 11.00 -10.44 -16.11
CA ARG A 185 11.22 -11.90 -16.06
C ARG A 185 10.51 -12.52 -14.87
N LEU A 186 10.57 -11.88 -13.70
CA LEU A 186 9.91 -12.36 -12.49
C LEU A 186 8.39 -12.34 -12.64
N TYR A 187 7.79 -11.26 -13.16
CA TYR A 187 6.35 -11.25 -13.42
C TYR A 187 5.91 -12.31 -14.44
N GLY A 188 6.70 -12.53 -15.50
CA GLY A 188 6.41 -13.57 -16.49
C GLY A 188 6.47 -14.98 -15.90
N GLN A 189 7.46 -15.22 -15.03
CA GLN A 189 7.56 -16.45 -14.26
C GLN A 189 6.32 -16.64 -13.36
N LEU A 190 5.94 -15.62 -12.58
CA LEU A 190 4.77 -15.65 -11.72
C LEU A 190 3.47 -15.88 -12.50
N ALA A 191 3.34 -15.27 -13.68
CA ALA A 191 2.20 -15.49 -14.57
C ALA A 191 2.13 -16.93 -15.07
N THR A 192 3.26 -17.60 -15.27
CA THR A 192 3.33 -19.00 -15.72
C THR A 192 2.98 -19.97 -14.59
N GLU A 193 3.49 -19.69 -13.38
CA GLU A 193 3.23 -20.46 -12.17
C GLU A 193 1.77 -20.33 -11.70
N ASN A 194 1.16 -19.15 -11.88
CA ASN A 194 -0.18 -18.83 -11.39
C ASN A 194 -1.11 -18.52 -12.57
N LYS A 195 -1.56 -19.56 -13.26
CA LYS A 195 -2.38 -19.44 -14.50
C LYS A 195 -3.75 -18.79 -14.29
N THR A 196 -4.23 -18.75 -13.05
CA THR A 196 -5.52 -18.16 -12.68
C THR A 196 -5.41 -16.69 -12.26
N ASP A 197 -4.21 -16.23 -11.89
CA ASP A 197 -4.04 -14.88 -11.41
C ASP A 197 -3.70 -13.92 -12.57
N ALA A 198 -4.42 -12.80 -12.63
CA ALA A 198 -4.23 -11.77 -13.65
C ALA A 198 -3.21 -10.70 -13.22
N ARG A 199 -2.92 -10.56 -11.93
CA ARG A 199 -2.04 -9.51 -11.37
C ARG A 199 -0.64 -9.51 -11.99
N PRO A 200 0.05 -10.67 -12.18
CA PRO A 200 1.37 -10.66 -12.83
C PRO A 200 1.34 -10.15 -14.27
N LEU A 201 0.26 -10.45 -15.03
CA LEU A 201 0.11 -9.98 -16.42
C LEU A 201 -0.20 -8.48 -16.49
N LEU A 202 -1.00 -7.97 -15.55
CA LEU A 202 -1.29 -6.54 -15.45
C LEU A 202 -0.04 -5.75 -15.08
N ALA A 203 0.76 -6.27 -14.13
CA ALA A 203 2.04 -5.67 -13.77
C ALA A 203 3.04 -5.66 -14.94
N LEU A 204 3.08 -6.73 -15.74
CA LEU A 204 3.83 -6.75 -17.00
C LEU A 204 3.33 -5.71 -17.99
N ALA A 205 2.02 -5.58 -18.15
CA ALA A 205 1.42 -4.62 -19.07
C ALA A 205 1.79 -3.18 -18.69
N LEU A 206 1.73 -2.85 -17.39
CA LEU A 206 2.20 -1.57 -16.87
C LEU A 206 3.66 -1.30 -17.25
N LEU A 207 4.55 -2.27 -17.02
CA LEU A 207 5.97 -2.10 -17.33
C LEU A 207 6.25 -2.01 -18.84
N ARG A 208 5.46 -2.70 -19.69
CA ARG A 208 5.53 -2.55 -21.16
C ARG A 208 4.99 -1.22 -21.65
N GLN A 209 3.98 -0.67 -20.97
CA GLN A 209 3.46 0.66 -21.26
C GLN A 209 4.52 1.73 -20.96
N GLU A 210 5.23 1.61 -19.82
CA GLU A 210 6.34 2.50 -19.44
C GLU A 210 7.48 2.46 -20.49
N GLN A 211 7.65 1.32 -21.17
CA GLN A 211 8.59 1.15 -22.29
C GLN A 211 8.04 1.58 -23.67
N GLY A 212 6.78 2.04 -23.75
CA GLY A 212 6.12 2.41 -25.01
C GLY A 212 5.71 1.23 -25.90
N ASN A 213 5.82 -0.02 -25.44
CA ASN A 213 5.51 -1.21 -26.23
C ASN A 213 4.00 -1.52 -26.21
N SER A 214 3.25 -0.75 -27.00
CA SER A 214 1.79 -0.77 -27.02
C SER A 214 1.20 -2.11 -27.49
N GLU A 215 1.86 -2.81 -28.42
CA GLU A 215 1.44 -4.13 -28.90
C GLU A 215 1.52 -5.19 -27.79
N ALA A 216 2.62 -5.19 -27.02
CA ALA A 216 2.77 -6.08 -25.87
C ALA A 216 1.72 -5.77 -24.79
N VAL A 217 1.40 -4.49 -24.55
CA VAL A 217 0.35 -4.09 -23.61
C VAL A 217 -1.00 -4.72 -24.01
N GLN A 218 -1.44 -4.56 -25.26
CA GLN A 218 -2.71 -5.11 -25.72
C GLN A 218 -2.77 -6.63 -25.56
N THR A 219 -1.69 -7.32 -25.91
CA THR A 219 -1.58 -8.77 -25.78
C THR A 219 -1.70 -9.22 -24.31
N LEU A 220 -0.98 -8.56 -23.41
CA LEU A 220 -0.98 -8.86 -21.98
C LEU A 220 -2.34 -8.57 -21.34
N LEU A 221 -2.99 -7.46 -21.70
CA LEU A 221 -4.33 -7.10 -21.21
C LEU A 221 -5.39 -8.11 -21.67
N LYS A 222 -5.30 -8.59 -22.91
CA LYS A 222 -6.19 -9.65 -23.42
C LYS A 222 -6.04 -10.92 -22.59
N GLN A 223 -4.80 -11.38 -22.38
CA GLN A 223 -4.53 -12.58 -21.55
C GLN A 223 -5.01 -12.40 -20.10
N ALA A 224 -4.80 -11.23 -19.51
CA ALA A 224 -5.28 -10.92 -18.16
C ALA A 224 -6.81 -11.01 -18.06
N ARG A 225 -7.52 -10.49 -19.07
CA ARG A 225 -8.98 -10.57 -19.15
C ARG A 225 -9.49 -12.01 -19.30
N GLU A 226 -8.83 -12.81 -20.14
CA GLU A 226 -9.17 -14.23 -20.32
C GLU A 226 -9.05 -15.02 -19.01
N ARG A 227 -7.96 -14.83 -18.26
CA ARG A 227 -7.77 -15.48 -16.94
C ARG A 227 -8.84 -15.10 -15.94
N ARG A 228 -9.28 -13.84 -15.96
CA ARG A 228 -10.31 -13.34 -15.05
C ARG A 228 -11.69 -13.90 -15.38
N ASN A 229 -12.05 -13.90 -16.66
CA ASN A 229 -13.32 -14.44 -17.14
C ASN A 229 -13.43 -15.94 -16.80
N ALA A 230 -12.33 -16.68 -16.90
CA ALA A 230 -12.27 -18.09 -16.52
C ALA A 230 -12.48 -18.34 -15.02
N ASN A 231 -12.18 -17.37 -14.14
CA ASN A 231 -12.25 -17.53 -12.69
C ASN A 231 -13.45 -16.87 -12.01
N GLY A 232 -14.31 -16.18 -12.76
CA GLY A 232 -15.52 -15.52 -12.24
C GLY A 232 -15.27 -14.42 -11.20
N ARG A 233 -14.01 -14.03 -10.96
CA ARG A 233 -13.62 -12.99 -10.00
C ARG A 233 -13.57 -11.63 -10.68
N ILE A 234 -14.54 -10.77 -10.36
CA ILE A 234 -14.54 -9.37 -10.81
C ILE A 234 -13.85 -8.54 -9.73
N ASP A 235 -12.78 -7.82 -10.09
CA ASP A 235 -12.12 -6.82 -9.24
C ASP A 235 -12.20 -5.45 -9.95
N PRO A 236 -13.06 -4.53 -9.47
CA PRO A 236 -13.28 -3.24 -10.12
C PRO A 236 -12.03 -2.38 -10.27
N LEU A 237 -11.07 -2.47 -9.33
CA LEU A 237 -9.86 -1.65 -9.38
C LEU A 237 -8.95 -2.12 -10.51
N ILE A 238 -8.81 -3.44 -10.64
CA ILE A 238 -8.08 -4.07 -11.75
C ILE A 238 -8.70 -3.70 -13.10
N ASP A 239 -10.02 -3.63 -13.19
CA ASP A 239 -10.72 -3.23 -14.41
C ASP A 239 -10.44 -1.79 -14.82
N VAL A 240 -10.46 -0.87 -13.86
CA VAL A 240 -10.11 0.55 -14.11
C VAL A 240 -8.68 0.65 -14.63
N VAL A 241 -7.72 -0.03 -13.99
CA VAL A 241 -6.31 -0.01 -14.43
C VAL A 241 -6.18 -0.60 -15.83
N ALA A 242 -6.79 -1.76 -16.11
CA ALA A 242 -6.75 -2.38 -17.42
C ALA A 242 -7.37 -1.50 -18.52
N ALA A 243 -8.48 -0.81 -18.23
CA ALA A 243 -9.12 0.12 -19.15
C ALA A 243 -8.23 1.33 -19.45
N GLN A 244 -7.63 1.93 -18.41
CA GLN A 244 -6.69 3.05 -18.57
C GLN A 244 -5.49 2.67 -19.42
N LEU A 245 -4.91 1.49 -19.18
CA LEU A 245 -3.79 0.95 -19.96
C LEU A 245 -4.16 0.70 -21.42
N GLY A 246 -5.36 0.15 -21.67
CA GLY A 246 -5.84 -0.09 -23.03
C GLY A 246 -6.04 1.22 -23.81
N LEU A 247 -6.58 2.25 -23.14
CA LEU A 247 -6.79 3.57 -23.74
C LEU A 247 -5.47 4.29 -24.02
N SER A 248 -4.49 4.22 -23.11
CA SER A 248 -3.18 4.84 -23.33
C SER A 248 -2.42 4.17 -24.47
N ALA A 249 -2.42 2.84 -24.52
CA ALA A 249 -1.80 2.07 -25.60
C ALA A 249 -2.45 2.35 -26.98
N ALA A 250 -3.77 2.57 -27.03
CA ALA A 250 -4.46 2.91 -28.28
C ALA A 250 -4.09 4.31 -28.80
N ARG A 251 -3.82 5.28 -27.90
CA ARG A 251 -3.39 6.63 -28.30
C ARG A 251 -1.97 6.64 -28.84
N SER A 252 -1.05 5.89 -28.25
CA SER A 252 0.33 5.78 -28.74
C SER A 252 0.39 5.14 -30.12
N THR A 253 -0.47 4.18 -30.44
CA THR A 253 -0.54 3.59 -31.80
C THR A 253 -1.21 4.49 -32.83
N GLY A 254 -2.16 5.34 -32.42
CA GLY A 254 -2.84 6.29 -33.32
C GLY A 254 -2.05 7.56 -33.64
N SER A 255 -0.81 7.67 -33.17
CA SER A 255 0.05 8.86 -33.31
C SER A 255 1.06 8.76 -34.47
N GLU A 256 0.95 7.75 -35.36
CA GLU A 256 1.72 7.79 -36.62
C GLU A 256 1.20 8.95 -37.50
N PRO A 257 2.08 9.84 -38.00
CA PRO A 257 1.66 10.89 -38.90
C PRO A 257 1.22 10.24 -40.20
N SER A 258 -0.03 10.49 -40.60
CA SER A 258 -0.47 10.32 -41.98
C SER A 258 0.39 11.21 -42.88
N SER A 259 1.51 10.67 -43.35
CA SER A 259 2.21 11.16 -44.54
C SER A 259 1.34 10.90 -45.76
N ALA A 260 0.27 11.70 -45.89
CA ALA A 260 -0.37 11.92 -47.16
C ALA A 260 0.58 12.80 -47.99
N THR A 261 1.62 12.17 -48.53
CA THR A 261 2.24 12.63 -49.78
C THR A 261 1.18 12.48 -50.87
N ALA A 262 0.37 13.52 -51.06
CA ALA A 262 -0.32 13.73 -52.32
C ALA A 262 0.72 14.24 -53.32
N SER A 263 1.42 13.29 -53.95
CA SER A 263 2.12 13.51 -55.21
C SER A 263 1.11 13.97 -56.25
N LEU A 264 1.31 15.17 -56.79
CA LEU A 264 0.77 15.61 -58.07
C LEU A 264 1.94 16.08 -58.94
N GLU A 265 2.74 15.13 -59.39
CA GLU A 265 3.32 15.12 -60.74
C GLU A 265 2.34 14.29 -61.60
N GLY A 266 1.92 14.60 -62.82
CA GLY A 266 2.24 15.59 -63.84
C GLY A 266 1.40 15.23 -65.10
N SER A 267 1.70 15.88 -66.24
CA SER A 267 1.05 15.78 -67.57
C SER A 267 -0.26 16.56 -67.72
N ASP A 268 -0.48 17.42 -68.72
CA ASP A 268 0.01 17.35 -70.10
C ASP A 268 0.12 18.72 -70.79
N ARG A 269 1.07 18.79 -71.72
CA ARG A 269 1.24 19.76 -72.81
C ARG A 269 0.21 19.48 -73.92
N PRO A 270 -0.12 20.44 -74.80
CA PRO A 270 0.78 20.91 -75.87
C PRO A 270 1.12 22.40 -75.81
#